data_AF-A0A258MTC7-F1
#
_entry.id   AF-A0A258MTC7-F1
#
_cell.length_a   1.000
_cell.length_b   1.000
_cell.length_c   1.000
_cell.angle_alpha   90.00
_cell.angle_beta   90.00
_cell.angle_gamma   90.00
#
_symmetry.space_group_name_H-M   'P 1'
#
loop_
_entity.id
_entity.type
_entity.pdbx_description
1 polymer ?
#
loop_
_entity_poly.entity_id
_entity_poly.type
_entity_poly.pdbx_seq_one_letter_code
_entity_poly.pdbx_strand_id
1 'polypeptide(L)'
;MPLSTKAVTKAVFPVAGLGTRFLPATKASPKEMLNVVDKPLIQYAVEEAIAAGITEMIFVTGRSKRAIEDHFDKAYELEAELEAKNKQALLEIVRSVKPSHVDCVYVRQPEALGLGHAVLCAEKLVRDEPFAIILADDLLDGQPPVLKQMLKVFDEQNGSVLAVEKIDPSKSSSYGIISGAEVSKGIYRLNGIVEKPQPKDAPSNLAVVGRYVLSSDIFNHIRNLKPGAGGEIQLTDAIASLLKEEPVFAYEYDGVRYDCGSKLGYLKASVEFALRHPEVSTEFAAYLKSRSLT
;
A
#
# COMPACT_ATOMS: atom_id res chain seq x y z
N MET A 1 -7.50 -7.50 24.88
CA MET A 1 -6.78 -8.78 25.06
C MET A 1 -5.39 -8.61 24.47
N PRO A 2 -4.34 -9.37 24.84
CA PRO A 2 -3.09 -9.30 24.08
C PRO A 2 -3.38 -9.64 22.61
N LEU A 3 -2.83 -8.88 21.65
CA LEU A 3 -2.96 -9.23 20.24
C LEU A 3 -2.55 -10.70 20.05
N SER A 4 -3.37 -11.43 19.30
CA SER A 4 -3.17 -12.83 18.99
C SER A 4 -1.73 -13.08 18.51
N THR A 5 -1.02 -14.04 19.12
CA THR A 5 0.35 -14.49 18.77
C THR A 5 0.48 -15.12 17.38
N LYS A 6 -0.44 -14.81 16.47
CA LYS A 6 -0.50 -15.35 15.11
C LYS A 6 0.37 -14.47 14.21
N ALA A 7 1.20 -15.11 13.40
CA ALA A 7 1.99 -14.43 12.40
C ALA A 7 1.09 -13.71 11.38
N VAL A 8 1.54 -12.57 10.88
CA VAL A 8 0.84 -11.82 9.82
C VAL A 8 1.13 -12.48 8.48
N THR A 9 0.19 -13.30 7.99
CA THR A 9 0.32 -14.04 6.72
C THR A 9 -0.52 -13.46 5.58
N LYS A 10 -1.38 -12.48 5.89
CA LYS A 10 -2.36 -11.89 4.96
C LYS A 10 -2.10 -10.40 4.72
N ALA A 11 -2.23 -9.96 3.47
CA ALA A 11 -2.26 -8.54 3.10
C ALA A 11 -3.53 -8.20 2.32
N VAL A 12 -4.15 -7.08 2.67
CA VAL A 12 -5.30 -6.51 1.97
C VAL A 12 -4.83 -5.35 1.08
N PHE A 13 -5.18 -5.40 -0.19
CA PHE A 13 -4.86 -4.40 -1.21
C PHE A 13 -6.16 -3.74 -1.71
N PRO A 14 -6.51 -2.55 -1.19
CA PRO A 14 -7.63 -1.77 -1.70
C PRO A 14 -7.30 -1.21 -3.10
N VAL A 15 -7.89 -1.81 -4.13
CA VAL A 15 -7.63 -1.48 -5.55
C VAL A 15 -8.91 -1.09 -6.30
N ALA A 16 -9.94 -0.66 -5.56
CA ALA A 16 -11.25 -0.29 -6.10
C ALA A 16 -11.35 1.18 -6.55
N GLY A 17 -10.32 2.00 -6.33
CA GLY A 17 -10.34 3.43 -6.63
C GLY A 17 -10.53 3.76 -8.12
N LEU A 18 -11.23 4.86 -8.41
CA LEU A 18 -11.50 5.32 -9.79
C LEU A 18 -10.29 5.96 -10.49
N GLY A 19 -9.27 6.38 -9.72
CA GLY A 19 -8.04 6.96 -10.29
C GLY A 19 -8.25 8.24 -11.10
N THR A 20 -9.22 9.08 -10.75
CA THR A 20 -9.65 10.25 -11.53
C THR A 20 -8.52 11.25 -11.83
N ARG A 21 -7.54 11.38 -10.91
CA ARG A 21 -6.35 12.23 -11.09
C ARG A 21 -5.49 11.83 -12.29
N PHE A 22 -5.59 10.59 -12.76
CA PHE A 22 -4.80 10.05 -13.87
C PHE A 22 -5.61 9.86 -15.16
N LEU A 23 -6.84 10.39 -15.24
CA LEU A 23 -7.55 10.42 -16.51
C LEU A 23 -6.75 11.21 -17.57
N PRO A 24 -6.69 10.73 -18.83
CA PRO A 24 -7.45 9.60 -19.39
C PRO A 24 -6.81 8.21 -19.22
N ALA A 25 -5.59 8.10 -18.69
CA ALA A 25 -4.86 6.82 -18.58
C ALA A 25 -5.63 5.77 -17.78
N THR A 26 -6.35 6.19 -16.73
CA THR A 26 -7.15 5.32 -15.87
C THR A 26 -8.57 5.03 -16.36
N LYS A 27 -8.92 5.46 -17.58
CA LYS A 27 -10.28 5.25 -18.13
C LYS A 27 -10.62 3.77 -18.30
N ALA A 28 -9.64 2.95 -18.65
CA ALA A 28 -9.81 1.52 -18.95
C ALA A 28 -8.89 0.61 -18.11
N SER A 29 -8.01 1.18 -17.29
CA SER A 29 -7.09 0.44 -16.42
C SER A 29 -7.08 1.06 -15.02
N PRO A 30 -7.02 0.26 -13.94
CA PRO A 30 -6.80 0.74 -12.58
C PRO A 30 -5.58 1.69 -12.46
N LYS A 31 -5.61 2.65 -11.54
CA LYS A 31 -4.40 3.47 -11.24
C LYS A 31 -3.25 2.61 -10.72
N GLU A 32 -3.59 1.53 -10.01
CA GLU A 32 -2.64 0.59 -9.43
C GLU A 32 -1.93 -0.26 -10.51
N MET A 33 -2.43 -0.23 -11.74
CA MET A 33 -1.80 -0.84 -12.92
C MET A 33 -0.95 0.14 -13.74
N LEU A 34 -0.73 1.37 -13.25
CA LEU A 34 0.23 2.27 -13.87
C LEU A 34 1.65 1.72 -13.65
N ASN A 35 2.46 1.75 -14.69
CA ASN A 35 3.80 1.17 -14.65
C ASN A 35 4.82 2.20 -14.19
N VAL A 36 5.67 1.82 -13.24
CA VAL A 36 6.91 2.54 -12.95
C VAL A 36 8.00 1.78 -13.69
N VAL A 37 8.53 2.41 -14.75
CA VAL A 37 9.41 1.77 -15.75
C VAL A 37 8.67 0.66 -16.52
N ASP A 38 8.74 -0.57 -16.05
CA ASP A 38 8.25 -1.78 -16.71
C ASP A 38 7.32 -2.62 -15.83
N LYS A 39 7.12 -2.21 -14.57
CA LYS A 39 6.36 -2.97 -13.57
C LYS A 39 5.17 -2.17 -13.03
N PRO A 40 3.96 -2.76 -12.91
CA PRO A 40 2.81 -2.11 -12.29
C PRO A 40 3.03 -1.79 -10.81
N LEU A 41 2.49 -0.66 -10.34
CA LEU A 41 2.52 -0.27 -8.92
C LEU A 41 2.03 -1.38 -7.97
N ILE A 42 0.95 -2.07 -8.33
CA ILE A 42 0.41 -3.17 -7.52
C ILE A 42 1.39 -4.33 -7.37
N GLN A 43 2.23 -4.60 -8.37
CA GLN A 43 3.23 -5.67 -8.29
C GLN A 43 4.35 -5.30 -7.32
N TYR A 44 4.82 -4.04 -7.29
CA TYR A 44 5.77 -3.60 -6.27
C TYR A 44 5.22 -3.80 -4.85
N ALA A 45 3.94 -3.48 -4.64
CA ALA A 45 3.25 -3.66 -3.35
C ALA A 45 3.13 -5.15 -2.96
N VAL A 46 2.85 -6.03 -3.92
CA VAL A 46 2.79 -7.49 -3.69
C VAL A 46 4.17 -8.06 -3.42
N GLU A 47 5.20 -7.65 -4.18
CA GLU A 47 6.59 -8.08 -3.95
C GLU A 47 7.10 -7.65 -2.57
N GLU A 48 6.75 -6.43 -2.11
CA GLU A 48 7.01 -5.98 -0.73
C GLU A 48 6.36 -6.91 0.31
N ALA A 49 5.10 -7.31 0.08
CA ALA A 49 4.39 -8.23 0.97
C ALA A 49 5.03 -9.62 1.01
N ILE A 50 5.37 -10.18 -0.15
CA ILE A 50 6.06 -11.47 -0.26
C ILE A 50 7.40 -11.43 0.46
N ALA A 51 8.20 -10.37 0.25
CA ALA A 51 9.49 -10.20 0.91
C ALA A 51 9.36 -10.02 2.44
N ALA A 52 8.20 -9.55 2.93
CA ALA A 52 7.89 -9.49 4.35
C ALA A 52 7.56 -10.88 4.95
N GLY A 53 7.17 -11.85 4.11
CA GLY A 53 6.75 -13.20 4.50
C GLY A 53 5.24 -13.45 4.36
N ILE A 54 4.49 -12.54 3.71
CA ILE A 54 3.05 -12.68 3.48
C ILE A 54 2.81 -13.63 2.31
N THR A 55 1.86 -14.55 2.48
CA THR A 55 1.54 -15.58 1.49
C THR A 55 0.15 -15.45 0.90
N GLU A 56 -0.76 -14.72 1.55
CA GLU A 56 -2.14 -14.53 1.08
C GLU A 56 -2.40 -13.06 0.71
N MET A 57 -2.61 -12.82 -0.59
CA MET A 57 -2.84 -11.49 -1.16
C MET A 57 -4.34 -11.29 -1.43
N ILE A 58 -5.00 -10.44 -0.65
CA ILE A 58 -6.44 -10.18 -0.74
C ILE A 58 -6.67 -8.86 -1.48
N PHE A 59 -7.11 -8.93 -2.72
CA PHE A 59 -7.41 -7.76 -3.54
C PHE A 59 -8.87 -7.35 -3.38
N VAL A 60 -9.10 -6.14 -2.87
CA VAL A 60 -10.44 -5.54 -2.79
C VAL A 60 -10.66 -4.70 -4.05
N THR A 61 -11.34 -5.30 -5.02
CA THR A 61 -11.51 -4.76 -6.37
C THR A 61 -12.84 -4.05 -6.54
N GLY A 62 -12.87 -3.03 -7.41
CA GLY A 62 -14.08 -2.32 -7.82
C GLY A 62 -14.59 -2.77 -9.20
N ARG A 63 -15.35 -1.89 -9.87
CA ARG A 63 -15.78 -2.11 -11.27
C ARG A 63 -14.58 -2.01 -12.23
N SER A 64 -14.58 -2.83 -13.27
CA SER A 64 -13.58 -2.79 -14.36
C SER A 64 -12.12 -3.03 -13.94
N LYS A 65 -11.89 -3.96 -12.99
CA LYS A 65 -10.56 -4.28 -12.46
C LYS A 65 -9.98 -5.62 -12.94
N ARG A 66 -10.51 -6.16 -14.05
CA ARG A 66 -10.01 -7.40 -14.69
C ARG A 66 -8.50 -7.38 -14.92
N ALA A 67 -7.93 -6.23 -15.25
CA ALA A 67 -6.48 -6.08 -15.45
C ALA A 67 -5.62 -6.50 -14.24
N ILE A 68 -6.13 -6.40 -13.00
CA ILE A 68 -5.41 -6.85 -11.80
C ILE A 68 -5.49 -8.37 -11.68
N GLU A 69 -6.66 -8.95 -11.92
CA GLU A 69 -6.86 -10.42 -11.95
C GLU A 69 -5.94 -11.04 -13.02
N ASP A 70 -6.05 -10.58 -14.27
CA ASP A 70 -5.26 -11.08 -15.40
C ASP A 70 -3.73 -10.92 -15.21
N HIS A 71 -3.28 -9.95 -14.41
CA HIS A 71 -1.85 -9.71 -14.15
C HIS A 71 -1.23 -10.74 -13.20
N PHE A 72 -1.97 -11.15 -12.17
CA PHE A 72 -1.49 -12.12 -11.17
C PHE A 72 -1.92 -13.56 -11.48
N ASP A 73 -2.93 -13.74 -12.33
CA ASP A 73 -3.35 -15.04 -12.82
C ASP A 73 -2.39 -15.61 -13.88
N LYS A 74 -2.49 -16.92 -14.09
CA LYS A 74 -1.67 -17.61 -15.07
C LYS A 74 -2.04 -17.21 -16.50
N ALA A 75 -1.09 -16.65 -17.24
CA ALA A 75 -1.27 -16.26 -18.65
C ALA A 75 -0.89 -17.40 -19.61
N TYR A 76 -1.74 -18.42 -19.75
CA TYR A 76 -1.47 -19.62 -20.56
C TYR A 76 -1.00 -19.33 -22.00
N GLU A 77 -1.64 -18.39 -22.70
CA GLU A 77 -1.30 -18.03 -24.08
C GLU A 77 0.10 -17.40 -24.16
N LEU A 78 0.40 -16.44 -23.27
CA LEU A 78 1.70 -15.78 -23.21
C LEU A 78 2.82 -16.77 -22.84
N GLU A 79 2.60 -17.63 -21.85
CA GLU A 79 3.58 -18.65 -21.46
C GLU A 79 3.87 -19.62 -22.61
N ALA A 80 2.83 -20.13 -23.28
CA ALA A 80 2.98 -21.04 -24.41
C ALA A 80 3.74 -20.39 -25.58
N GLU A 81 3.47 -19.11 -25.87
CA GLU A 81 4.21 -18.36 -26.89
C GLU A 81 5.69 -18.17 -26.53
N LEU A 82 5.98 -17.79 -25.28
CA LEU A 82 7.35 -17.60 -24.80
C LEU A 82 8.14 -18.92 -24.82
N GLU A 83 7.50 -20.02 -24.41
CA GLU A 83 8.05 -21.38 -24.51
C GLU A 83 8.34 -21.76 -25.96
N ALA A 84 7.38 -21.60 -26.86
CA ALA A 84 7.54 -21.90 -28.29
C ALA A 84 8.66 -21.09 -28.95
N LYS A 85 8.88 -19.84 -28.49
CA LYS A 85 9.95 -18.95 -28.95
C LYS A 85 11.27 -19.11 -28.16
N ASN A 86 11.38 -20.09 -27.24
CA ASN A 86 12.53 -20.34 -26.37
C ASN A 86 13.00 -19.11 -25.57
N LYS A 87 12.07 -18.26 -25.13
CA LYS A 87 12.36 -17.03 -24.35
C LYS A 87 12.34 -17.30 -22.85
N GLN A 88 13.23 -18.17 -22.37
CA GLN A 88 13.23 -18.66 -20.99
C GLN A 88 13.33 -17.56 -19.92
N ALA A 89 14.19 -16.55 -20.11
CA ALA A 89 14.31 -15.44 -19.16
C ALA A 89 12.99 -14.64 -19.02
N LEU A 90 12.27 -14.41 -20.11
CA LEU A 90 10.97 -13.72 -20.07
C LEU A 90 9.89 -14.60 -19.43
N LEU A 91 9.94 -15.90 -19.67
CA LEU A 91 9.02 -16.86 -19.05
C LEU A 91 9.20 -16.92 -17.53
N GLU A 92 10.44 -16.89 -17.04
CA GLU A 92 10.74 -16.81 -15.61
C GLU A 92 10.20 -15.51 -14.98
N ILE A 93 10.35 -14.37 -15.67
CA ILE A 93 9.78 -13.09 -15.24
C ILE A 93 8.25 -13.21 -15.09
N VAL A 94 7.54 -13.70 -16.12
CA VAL A 94 6.08 -13.89 -16.07
C VAL A 94 5.67 -14.79 -14.89
N ARG A 95 6.35 -15.92 -14.69
CA ARG A 95 6.04 -16.86 -13.60
C ARG A 95 6.38 -16.31 -12.21
N SER A 96 7.35 -15.41 -12.11
CA SER A 96 7.73 -14.79 -10.84
C SER A 96 6.73 -13.76 -10.31
N VAL A 97 5.81 -13.25 -11.15
CA VAL A 97 4.76 -12.30 -10.75
C VAL A 97 3.90 -12.87 -9.62
N LYS A 98 3.59 -14.18 -9.67
CA LYS A 98 2.89 -14.90 -8.62
C LYS A 98 3.63 -16.22 -8.30
N PRO A 99 4.52 -16.23 -7.30
CA PRO A 99 5.21 -17.44 -6.86
C PRO A 99 4.24 -18.55 -6.42
N SER A 100 4.68 -19.80 -6.50
CA SER A 100 3.84 -20.99 -6.22
C SER A 100 3.32 -21.09 -4.78
N HIS A 101 3.98 -20.46 -3.82
CA HIS A 101 3.61 -20.45 -2.40
C HIS A 101 2.75 -19.23 -2.02
N VAL A 102 2.36 -18.40 -3.00
CA VAL A 102 1.56 -17.19 -2.80
C VAL A 102 0.18 -17.40 -3.41
N ASP A 103 -0.86 -17.13 -2.63
CA ASP A 103 -2.25 -17.17 -3.04
C ASP A 103 -2.78 -15.76 -3.31
N CYS A 104 -3.58 -15.62 -4.36
CA CYS A 104 -4.28 -14.38 -4.69
C CYS A 104 -5.79 -14.61 -4.54
N VAL A 105 -6.45 -13.78 -3.74
CA VAL A 105 -7.88 -13.87 -3.45
C VAL A 105 -8.53 -12.54 -3.78
N TYR A 106 -9.70 -12.58 -4.40
CA TYR A 106 -10.40 -11.40 -4.87
C TYR A 106 -11.74 -11.25 -4.16
N VAL A 107 -12.00 -10.04 -3.66
CA VAL A 107 -13.31 -9.64 -3.14
C VAL A 107 -13.74 -8.34 -3.79
N ARG A 108 -15.05 -8.14 -3.94
CA ARG A 108 -15.60 -6.94 -4.57
C ARG A 108 -15.96 -5.90 -3.51
N GLN A 109 -15.56 -4.66 -3.72
CA GLN A 109 -16.16 -3.47 -3.12
C GLN A 109 -17.28 -2.99 -4.06
N PRO A 110 -18.56 -3.17 -3.71
CA PRO A 110 -19.68 -2.85 -4.61
C PRO A 110 -19.78 -1.36 -4.93
N GLU A 111 -19.50 -0.52 -3.93
CA GLU A 111 -19.58 0.93 -3.98
C GLU A 111 -18.32 1.56 -3.36
N ALA A 112 -17.86 2.66 -3.95
CA ALA A 112 -16.65 3.36 -3.52
C ALA A 112 -16.88 4.21 -2.26
N LEU A 113 -17.20 3.56 -1.14
CA LEU A 113 -17.52 4.18 0.15
C LEU A 113 -16.29 4.45 1.03
N GLY A 114 -15.11 4.64 0.44
CA GLY A 114 -13.86 4.92 1.14
C GLY A 114 -13.05 3.69 1.56
N LEU A 115 -11.88 3.96 2.16
CA LEU A 115 -10.88 2.96 2.53
C LEU A 115 -11.35 2.03 3.64
N GLY A 116 -12.02 2.56 4.68
CA GLY A 116 -12.54 1.74 5.77
C GLY A 116 -13.53 0.70 5.26
N HIS A 117 -14.43 1.10 4.35
CA HIS A 117 -15.36 0.16 3.71
C HIS A 117 -14.63 -0.90 2.86
N ALA A 118 -13.57 -0.53 2.13
CA ALA A 118 -12.78 -1.48 1.36
C ALA A 118 -12.14 -2.54 2.27
N VAL A 119 -11.56 -2.11 3.39
CA VAL A 119 -10.98 -3.02 4.40
C VAL A 119 -12.08 -3.95 4.96
N LEU A 120 -13.25 -3.41 5.32
CA LEU A 120 -14.36 -4.20 5.84
C LEU A 120 -14.83 -5.30 4.86
N CYS A 121 -14.79 -5.06 3.54
CA CYS A 121 -15.12 -6.08 2.55
C CYS A 121 -14.23 -7.33 2.65
N ALA A 122 -13.01 -7.21 3.17
CA ALA A 122 -12.06 -8.31 3.33
C ALA A 122 -12.22 -9.09 4.65
N GLU A 123 -13.08 -8.66 5.58
CA GLU A 123 -13.21 -9.21 6.94
C GLU A 123 -13.30 -10.75 6.97
N LYS A 124 -14.20 -11.32 6.15
CA LYS A 124 -14.43 -12.77 6.09
C LYS A 124 -13.24 -13.57 5.55
N LEU A 125 -12.36 -12.92 4.79
CA LEU A 125 -11.15 -13.53 4.24
C LEU A 125 -9.98 -13.44 5.22
N VAL A 126 -9.94 -12.38 6.04
CA VAL A 126 -8.91 -12.20 7.07
C VAL A 126 -9.05 -13.22 8.21
N ARG A 127 -10.27 -13.57 8.63
CA ARG A 127 -10.58 -14.66 9.61
C ARG A 127 -9.98 -14.48 11.01
N ASP A 128 -10.18 -13.31 11.62
CA ASP A 128 -9.74 -13.03 12.99
C ASP A 128 -8.22 -13.26 13.21
N GLU A 129 -7.45 -12.78 12.23
CA GLU A 129 -5.99 -12.78 12.23
C GLU A 129 -5.50 -11.35 12.02
N PRO A 130 -4.32 -11.00 12.55
CA PRO A 130 -3.69 -9.73 12.20
C PRO A 130 -3.30 -9.75 10.71
N PHE A 131 -3.42 -8.59 10.06
CA PHE A 131 -3.24 -8.49 8.63
C PHE A 131 -2.59 -7.16 8.25
N ALA A 132 -1.88 -7.17 7.12
CA ALA A 132 -1.35 -5.95 6.54
C ALA A 132 -2.41 -5.27 5.64
N ILE A 133 -2.36 -3.95 5.55
CA ILE A 133 -3.07 -3.18 4.52
C ILE A 133 -2.02 -2.40 3.74
N ILE A 134 -2.07 -2.50 2.42
CA ILE A 134 -1.08 -1.93 1.52
C ILE A 134 -1.80 -1.11 0.43
N LEU A 135 -1.56 0.20 0.42
CA LEU A 135 -2.02 1.08 -0.65
C LEU A 135 -0.93 1.16 -1.72
N ALA A 136 -1.19 0.57 -2.89
CA ALA A 136 -0.20 0.44 -3.95
C ALA A 136 0.20 1.78 -4.59
N ASP A 137 -0.60 2.84 -4.42
CA ASP A 137 -0.24 4.18 -4.88
C ASP A 137 0.81 4.87 -4.01
N ASP A 138 1.08 4.37 -2.81
CA ASP A 138 2.31 4.68 -2.08
C ASP A 138 3.39 3.65 -2.42
N LEU A 139 4.24 4.00 -3.39
CA LEU A 139 5.42 3.21 -3.73
C LEU A 139 6.52 3.50 -2.70
N LEU A 140 6.85 2.49 -1.90
CA LEU A 140 7.89 2.57 -0.87
C LEU A 140 9.14 1.82 -1.30
N ASP A 141 10.28 2.47 -1.13
CA ASP A 141 11.59 1.93 -1.44
C ASP A 141 12.44 1.93 -0.17
N GLY A 142 12.57 0.75 0.44
CA GLY A 142 13.31 0.54 1.69
C GLY A 142 14.06 -0.79 1.69
N GLN A 143 15.16 -0.86 2.43
CA GLN A 143 16.00 -2.06 2.56
C GLN A 143 16.35 -2.28 4.05
N PRO A 144 15.73 -3.27 4.74
CA PRO A 144 14.73 -4.23 4.24
C PRO A 144 13.41 -3.55 3.83
N PRO A 145 12.51 -4.21 3.09
CA PRO A 145 11.23 -3.60 2.67
C PRO A 145 10.41 -3.07 3.85
N VAL A 146 9.69 -1.97 3.67
CA VAL A 146 9.04 -1.23 4.76
C VAL A 146 8.09 -2.12 5.57
N LEU A 147 7.27 -2.95 4.91
CA LEU A 147 6.40 -3.89 5.62
C LEU A 147 7.18 -4.87 6.51
N LYS A 148 8.37 -5.35 6.09
CA LYS A 148 9.21 -6.22 6.93
C LYS A 148 9.67 -5.50 8.19
N GLN A 149 10.02 -4.21 8.07
CA GLN A 149 10.36 -3.37 9.22
C GLN A 149 9.16 -3.24 10.17
N MET A 150 7.97 -3.00 9.63
CA MET A 150 6.73 -2.88 10.42
C MET A 150 6.35 -4.17 11.14
N LEU A 151 6.48 -5.33 10.51
CA LEU A 151 6.19 -6.61 11.14
C LEU A 151 7.09 -6.86 12.36
N LYS A 152 8.36 -6.44 12.29
CA LYS A 152 9.26 -6.49 13.44
C LYS A 152 8.74 -5.62 14.59
N VAL A 153 8.27 -4.40 14.30
CA VAL A 153 7.69 -3.51 15.33
C VAL A 153 6.41 -4.10 15.89
N PHE A 154 5.57 -4.70 15.05
CA PHE A 154 4.33 -5.37 15.46
C PHE A 154 4.62 -6.50 16.45
N ASP A 155 5.60 -7.36 16.14
CA ASP A 155 6.01 -8.48 16.99
C ASP A 155 6.63 -7.99 18.32
N GLU A 156 7.46 -6.96 18.28
CA GLU A 156 8.15 -6.42 19.48
C GLU A 156 7.21 -5.65 20.42
N GLN A 157 6.27 -4.89 19.87
CA GLN A 157 5.36 -4.03 20.64
C GLN A 157 4.02 -4.69 20.97
N ASN A 158 3.70 -5.81 20.32
CA ASN A 158 2.43 -6.52 20.45
C ASN A 158 1.22 -5.58 20.30
N GLY A 159 1.19 -4.83 19.21
CA GLY A 159 0.16 -3.83 18.93
C GLY A 159 0.13 -3.45 17.45
N SER A 160 -1.02 -2.97 17.00
CA SER A 160 -1.21 -2.49 15.62
C SER A 160 -0.18 -1.41 15.27
N VAL A 161 0.34 -1.40 14.04
CA VAL A 161 1.41 -0.50 13.58
C VAL A 161 1.00 0.25 12.32
N LEU A 162 1.21 1.57 12.30
CA LEU A 162 1.05 2.43 11.12
C LEU A 162 2.41 2.95 10.67
N ALA A 163 2.71 2.90 9.37
CA ALA A 163 3.90 3.58 8.86
C ALA A 163 3.63 5.09 8.81
N VAL A 164 4.63 5.88 9.21
CA VAL A 164 4.57 7.35 9.14
C VAL A 164 5.83 7.93 8.52
N GLU A 165 5.71 9.13 7.95
CA GLU A 165 6.85 9.95 7.54
C GLU A 165 6.65 11.39 8.03
N LYS A 166 7.75 12.14 8.16
CA LYS A 166 7.69 13.58 8.39
C LYS A 166 7.32 14.29 7.10
N ILE A 167 6.32 15.16 7.17
CA ILE A 167 5.90 16.01 6.04
C ILE A 167 6.09 17.50 6.33
N ASP A 168 6.03 18.30 5.27
CA ASP A 168 5.81 19.74 5.41
C ASP A 168 4.43 19.96 6.07
N PRO A 169 4.35 20.68 7.22
CA PRO A 169 3.09 20.92 7.93
C PRO A 169 1.98 21.53 7.06
N SER A 170 2.34 22.30 6.02
CA SER A 170 1.38 22.89 5.07
C SER A 170 0.61 21.83 4.25
N LYS A 171 1.11 20.59 4.18
CA LYS A 171 0.51 19.48 3.46
C LYS A 171 -0.37 18.57 4.31
N SER A 172 -0.52 18.85 5.60
CA SER A 172 -1.30 18.03 6.56
C SER A 172 -2.73 17.71 6.12
N SER A 173 -3.38 18.61 5.36
CA SER A 173 -4.72 18.40 4.81
C SER A 173 -4.83 17.29 3.75
N SER A 174 -3.71 16.67 3.37
CA SER A 174 -3.67 15.55 2.43
C SER A 174 -3.51 14.19 3.11
N TYR A 175 -3.27 14.14 4.44
CA TYR A 175 -2.87 12.92 5.14
C TYR A 175 -3.63 12.75 6.47
N GLY A 176 -3.67 11.52 6.98
CA GLY A 176 -3.93 11.27 8.39
C GLY A 176 -2.71 11.71 9.21
N ILE A 177 -2.91 12.54 10.23
CA ILE A 177 -1.82 13.04 11.08
C ILE A 177 -1.96 12.45 12.48
N ILE A 178 -0.87 11.84 12.98
CA ILE A 178 -0.86 11.18 14.29
C ILE A 178 -0.42 12.14 15.40
N SER A 179 -0.74 11.78 16.63
CA SER A 179 -0.14 12.32 17.85
C SER A 179 0.24 11.19 18.79
N GLY A 180 1.35 11.33 19.50
CA GLY A 180 1.87 10.27 20.36
C GLY A 180 3.18 10.64 21.01
N ALA A 181 3.65 9.78 21.90
CA ALA A 181 4.95 9.89 22.54
C ALA A 181 5.92 8.86 21.92
N GLU A 182 7.14 9.28 21.63
CA GLU A 182 8.21 8.37 21.21
C GLU A 182 8.58 7.44 22.37
N VAL A 183 8.50 6.13 22.14
CA VAL A 183 8.81 5.09 23.15
C VAL A 183 10.13 4.38 22.86
N SER A 184 10.57 4.43 21.60
CA SER A 184 11.87 3.98 21.12
C SER A 184 12.17 4.74 19.82
N LYS A 185 13.42 4.69 19.34
CA LYS A 185 13.84 5.44 18.15
C LYS A 185 12.91 5.17 16.96
N GLY A 186 12.19 6.20 16.52
CA GLY A 186 11.24 6.14 15.40
C GLY A 186 9.96 5.34 15.67
N ILE A 187 9.71 4.92 16.91
CA ILE A 187 8.49 4.20 17.33
C ILE A 187 7.72 5.09 18.30
N TYR A 188 6.50 5.43 17.92
CA TYR A 188 5.61 6.29 18.67
C TYR A 188 4.41 5.50 19.18
N ARG A 189 4.09 5.60 20.47
CA ARG A 189 2.81 5.13 20.99
C ARG A 189 1.76 6.21 20.78
N LEU A 190 0.73 5.90 20.01
CA LEU A 190 -0.28 6.88 19.63
C LEU A 190 -1.22 7.19 20.80
N ASN A 191 -1.64 8.45 20.86
CA ASN A 191 -2.76 8.90 21.68
C ASN A 191 -3.85 9.59 20.85
N GLY A 192 -3.62 9.79 19.54
CA GLY A 192 -4.58 10.38 18.63
C GLY A 192 -4.16 10.24 17.17
N ILE A 193 -5.16 10.35 16.29
CA ILE A 193 -4.99 10.41 14.84
C ILE A 193 -6.17 11.20 14.27
N VAL A 194 -5.91 12.08 13.29
CA VAL A 194 -6.93 12.92 12.65
C VAL A 194 -6.79 12.85 11.14
N GLU A 195 -7.88 12.62 10.43
CA GLU A 195 -7.91 12.60 8.96
C GLU A 195 -7.88 14.03 8.38
N LYS A 196 -6.86 14.34 7.59
CA LYS A 196 -6.76 15.56 6.78
C LYS A 196 -7.03 16.86 7.57
N PRO A 197 -6.38 17.09 8.73
CA PRO A 197 -6.56 18.32 9.48
C PRO A 197 -6.07 19.53 8.69
N GLN A 198 -6.61 20.70 8.98
CA GLN A 198 -6.01 21.95 8.49
C GLN A 198 -4.62 22.13 9.11
N PRO A 199 -3.66 22.79 8.44
CA PRO A 199 -2.30 22.95 8.97
C PRO A 199 -2.21 23.54 10.38
N LYS A 200 -3.13 24.44 10.74
CA LYS A 200 -3.21 25.05 12.07
C LYS A 200 -3.74 24.10 13.16
N ASP A 201 -4.48 23.06 12.77
CA ASP A 201 -5.16 22.12 13.66
C ASP A 201 -4.44 20.75 13.66
N ALA A 202 -3.35 20.60 12.89
CA ALA A 202 -2.58 19.38 12.79
C ALA A 202 -1.82 19.11 14.10
N PRO A 203 -1.98 17.94 14.74
CA PRO A 203 -1.40 17.69 16.06
C PRO A 203 0.10 17.37 16.01
N SER A 204 0.65 17.10 14.82
CA SER A 204 2.08 16.94 14.57
C SER A 204 2.37 17.14 13.06
N ASN A 205 3.60 16.85 12.63
CA ASN A 205 3.96 16.74 11.22
C ASN A 205 4.25 15.29 10.78
N LEU A 206 3.83 14.30 11.57
CA LEU A 206 3.95 12.87 11.26
C LEU A 206 2.69 12.40 10.53
N ALA A 207 2.84 12.15 9.24
CA ALA A 207 1.76 11.72 8.36
C ALA A 207 1.75 10.20 8.19
N VAL A 208 0.57 9.61 8.27
CA VAL A 208 0.34 8.20 7.93
C VAL A 208 0.53 7.99 6.44
N VAL A 209 1.29 6.96 6.10
CA VAL A 209 1.45 6.47 4.73
C VAL A 209 0.68 5.16 4.55
N GLY A 210 0.51 4.72 3.31
CA GLY A 210 -0.30 3.57 2.92
C GLY A 210 0.23 2.19 3.31
N ARG A 211 0.77 2.03 4.53
CA ARG A 211 1.11 0.73 5.13
C ARG A 211 0.59 0.66 6.56
N TYR A 212 -0.11 -0.43 6.84
CA TYR A 212 -0.72 -0.71 8.13
C TYR A 212 -0.52 -2.18 8.46
N VAL A 213 -0.34 -2.51 9.73
CA VAL A 213 -0.45 -3.87 10.27
C VAL A 213 -1.43 -3.78 11.43
N LEU A 214 -2.62 -4.33 11.27
CA LEU A 214 -3.72 -4.13 12.23
C LEU A 214 -4.18 -5.46 12.83
N SER A 215 -4.67 -5.40 14.07
CA SER A 215 -5.48 -6.47 14.65
C SER A 215 -6.84 -6.58 13.93
N SER A 216 -7.47 -7.75 14.03
CA SER A 216 -8.81 -8.00 13.50
C SER A 216 -9.90 -7.17 14.21
N ASP A 217 -9.64 -6.65 15.42
CA ASP A 217 -10.59 -5.82 16.17
C ASP A 217 -10.98 -4.55 15.39
N ILE A 218 -10.12 -4.07 14.48
CA ILE A 218 -10.43 -2.95 13.59
C ILE A 218 -11.76 -3.11 12.84
N PHE A 219 -12.17 -4.33 12.49
CA PHE A 219 -13.44 -4.55 11.78
C PHE A 219 -14.65 -4.13 12.62
N ASN A 220 -14.62 -4.36 13.93
CA ASN A 220 -15.68 -3.92 14.83
C ASN A 220 -15.76 -2.39 14.88
N HIS A 221 -14.61 -1.71 14.91
CA HIS A 221 -14.56 -0.25 14.88
C HIS A 221 -15.09 0.29 13.56
N ILE A 222 -14.69 -0.27 12.42
CA ILE A 222 -15.18 0.16 11.10
C ILE A 222 -16.72 0.01 11.00
N ARG A 223 -17.28 -1.12 11.46
CA ARG A 223 -18.74 -1.37 11.40
C ARG A 223 -19.56 -0.36 12.20
N ASN A 224 -18.99 0.18 13.27
CA ASN A 224 -19.68 1.11 14.17
C ASN A 224 -19.49 2.58 13.79
N LEU A 225 -18.68 2.89 12.77
CA LEU A 225 -18.52 4.25 12.29
C LEU A 225 -19.75 4.75 11.53
N LYS A 226 -19.98 6.05 11.66
CA LYS A 226 -20.85 6.78 10.72
C LYS A 226 -19.98 7.29 9.57
N PRO A 227 -20.50 7.34 8.34
CA PRO A 227 -19.80 7.99 7.24
C PRO A 227 -19.41 9.43 7.59
N GLY A 228 -18.20 9.84 7.19
CA GLY A 228 -17.70 11.20 7.41
C GLY A 228 -18.41 12.24 6.54
N ALA A 229 -17.93 13.49 6.57
CA ALA A 229 -18.52 14.60 5.81
C ALA A 229 -18.58 14.36 4.27
N GLY A 230 -17.69 13.53 3.74
CA GLY A 230 -17.68 13.12 2.33
C GLY A 230 -18.50 11.87 2.00
N GLY A 231 -19.25 11.30 2.95
CA GLY A 231 -19.98 10.04 2.78
C GLY A 231 -19.10 8.79 2.79
N GLU A 232 -17.79 8.95 2.99
CA GLU A 232 -16.82 7.85 3.06
C GLU A 232 -16.65 7.34 4.49
N ILE A 233 -16.45 6.03 4.63
CA ILE A 233 -16.02 5.38 5.87
C ILE A 233 -14.49 5.42 5.90
N GLN A 234 -13.93 6.24 6.79
CA GLN A 234 -12.49 6.44 6.90
C GLN A 234 -11.84 5.41 7.83
N LEU A 235 -10.73 4.81 7.39
CA LEU A 235 -9.94 3.93 8.23
C LEU A 235 -9.32 4.68 9.42
N THR A 236 -8.94 5.94 9.20
CA THR A 236 -8.40 6.84 10.23
C THR A 236 -9.33 6.98 11.43
N ASP A 237 -10.63 7.16 11.18
CA ASP A 237 -11.64 7.27 12.26
C ASP A 237 -11.80 5.94 13.01
N ALA A 238 -11.64 4.80 12.33
CA ALA A 238 -11.72 3.49 12.95
C ALA A 238 -10.51 3.24 13.85
N ILE A 239 -9.32 3.62 13.40
CA ILE A 239 -8.09 3.59 14.19
C ILE A 239 -8.22 4.52 15.41
N ALA A 240 -8.78 5.72 15.24
CA ALA A 240 -9.05 6.63 16.34
C ALA A 240 -9.96 6.00 17.42
N SER A 241 -10.91 5.16 17.01
CA SER A 241 -11.71 4.36 17.94
C SER A 241 -10.94 3.19 18.56
N LEU A 242 -10.14 2.48 17.77
CA LEU A 242 -9.34 1.31 18.20
C LEU A 242 -8.31 1.69 19.28
N LEU A 243 -7.72 2.88 19.17
CA LEU A 243 -6.78 3.46 20.13
C LEU A 243 -7.30 3.50 21.58
N LYS A 244 -8.63 3.43 21.78
CA LYS A 244 -9.26 3.44 23.11
C LYS A 244 -9.26 2.07 23.77
N GLU A 245 -9.06 1.00 23.00
CA GLU A 245 -9.21 -0.38 23.44
C GLU A 245 -7.88 -1.16 23.41
N GLU A 246 -6.99 -0.84 22.48
CA GLU A 246 -5.67 -1.46 22.36
C GLU A 246 -4.56 -0.45 22.03
N PRO A 247 -3.29 -0.77 22.36
CA PRO A 247 -2.17 0.05 21.94
C PRO A 247 -1.97 -0.01 20.41
N VAL A 248 -1.88 1.17 19.79
CA VAL A 248 -1.46 1.33 18.40
C VAL A 248 -0.19 2.16 18.37
N PHE A 249 0.72 1.76 17.50
CA PHE A 249 2.03 2.37 17.31
C PHE A 249 2.16 2.98 15.92
N ALA A 250 2.97 4.03 15.80
CA ALA A 250 3.46 4.53 14.53
C ALA A 250 4.94 4.22 14.43
N TYR A 251 5.37 3.91 13.21
CA TYR A 251 6.75 3.63 12.90
C TYR A 251 7.22 4.58 11.79
N GLU A 252 8.19 5.44 12.12
CA GLU A 252 8.94 6.23 11.16
C GLU A 252 9.91 5.29 10.43
N TYR A 253 9.45 4.79 9.28
CA TYR A 253 10.15 3.76 8.52
C TYR A 253 11.43 4.29 7.87
N ASP A 254 12.38 3.38 7.61
CA ASP A 254 13.57 3.69 6.85
C ASP A 254 13.35 3.39 5.36
N GLY A 255 13.25 4.43 4.55
CA GLY A 255 13.02 4.31 3.12
C GLY A 255 12.54 5.62 2.48
N VAL A 256 12.27 5.55 1.18
CA VAL A 256 11.77 6.68 0.39
C VAL A 256 10.38 6.35 -0.13
N ARG A 257 9.45 7.31 0.02
CA ARG A 257 8.11 7.20 -0.55
C ARG A 257 7.97 8.04 -1.81
N TYR A 258 7.28 7.46 -2.79
CA TYR A 258 6.78 8.16 -3.95
C TYR A 258 5.24 8.10 -3.97
N ASP A 259 4.60 9.26 -3.79
CA ASP A 259 3.15 9.42 -3.90
C ASP A 259 2.71 9.29 -5.38
N CYS A 260 2.49 8.05 -5.81
CA CYS A 260 1.97 7.72 -7.13
C CYS A 260 0.45 7.90 -7.22
N GLY A 261 -0.20 8.41 -6.16
CA GLY A 261 -1.54 8.99 -6.20
C GLY A 261 -1.56 10.40 -6.82
N SER A 262 -0.38 11.00 -7.03
CA SER A 262 -0.18 12.27 -7.72
C SER A 262 0.65 12.08 -9.01
N LYS A 263 0.37 12.88 -10.05
CA LYS A 263 1.14 12.83 -11.31
C LYS A 263 2.63 13.13 -11.08
N LEU A 264 2.92 14.11 -10.23
CA LEU A 264 4.30 14.51 -9.95
C LEU A 264 5.07 13.42 -9.19
N GLY A 265 4.46 12.80 -8.18
CA GLY A 265 5.11 11.71 -7.45
C GLY A 265 5.31 10.47 -8.32
N TYR A 266 4.35 10.13 -9.18
CA TYR A 266 4.50 9.07 -10.18
C TYR A 266 5.66 9.33 -11.17
N LEU A 267 5.81 10.57 -11.66
CA LEU A 267 6.94 10.94 -12.52
C LEU A 267 8.28 10.87 -11.79
N LYS A 268 8.34 11.29 -10.52
CA LYS A 268 9.54 11.14 -9.68
C LYS A 268 9.91 9.68 -9.50
N ALA A 269 8.94 8.81 -9.17
CA ALA A 269 9.15 7.37 -9.09
C ALA A 269 9.74 6.82 -10.40
N SER A 270 9.14 7.20 -11.53
CA SER A 270 9.58 6.74 -12.86
C SER A 270 11.04 7.10 -13.13
N VAL A 271 11.47 8.32 -12.78
CA VAL A 271 12.87 8.75 -12.96
C VAL A 271 13.81 7.97 -12.04
N GLU A 272 13.51 7.90 -10.74
CA GLU A 272 14.41 7.28 -9.75
C GLU A 272 14.54 5.77 -9.95
N PHE A 273 13.47 5.10 -10.36
CA PHE A 273 13.50 3.66 -10.69
C PHE A 273 14.18 3.41 -12.03
N ALA A 274 13.97 4.25 -13.06
CA ALA A 274 14.68 4.11 -14.34
C ALA A 274 16.21 4.28 -14.17
N LEU A 275 16.64 5.21 -13.32
CA LEU A 275 18.06 5.43 -13.01
C LEU A 275 18.71 4.29 -12.24
N ARG A 276 17.94 3.32 -11.74
CA ARG A 276 18.44 2.09 -11.09
C ARG A 276 18.09 0.82 -11.86
N HIS A 277 17.41 0.95 -13.00
CA HIS A 277 16.97 -0.18 -13.80
C HIS A 277 18.17 -0.82 -14.52
N PRO A 278 18.34 -2.16 -14.47
CA PRO A 278 19.53 -2.84 -15.01
C PRO A 278 19.70 -2.63 -16.52
N GLU A 279 18.61 -2.47 -17.26
CA GLU A 279 18.66 -2.35 -18.73
C GLU A 279 18.81 -0.91 -19.22
N VAL A 280 18.26 0.09 -18.50
CA VAL A 280 18.13 1.46 -19.04
C VAL A 280 18.86 2.54 -18.23
N SER A 281 19.37 2.22 -17.03
CA SER A 281 19.97 3.20 -16.11
C SER A 281 21.05 4.07 -16.77
N THR A 282 22.05 3.44 -17.42
CA THR A 282 23.20 4.14 -18.01
C THR A 282 22.77 5.09 -19.13
N GLU A 283 21.98 4.60 -20.09
CA GLU A 283 21.54 5.39 -21.24
C GLU A 283 20.57 6.50 -20.83
N PHE A 284 19.65 6.20 -19.92
CA PHE A 284 18.69 7.18 -19.41
C PHE A 284 19.37 8.29 -18.60
N ALA A 285 20.37 7.95 -17.77
CA ALA A 285 21.17 8.94 -17.05
C ALA A 285 21.95 9.87 -18.02
N ALA A 286 22.52 9.31 -19.09
CA ALA A 286 23.21 10.10 -20.10
C ALA A 286 22.25 11.05 -20.84
N TYR A 287 21.08 10.56 -21.24
CA TYR A 287 20.01 11.37 -21.82
C TYR A 287 19.63 12.54 -20.90
N LEU A 288 19.34 12.26 -19.63
CA LEU A 288 18.94 13.29 -18.66
C LEU A 288 20.00 14.37 -18.47
N LYS A 289 21.30 14.05 -18.54
CA LYS A 289 22.40 15.04 -18.46
C LYS A 289 22.53 15.88 -19.73
N SER A 290 22.25 15.29 -20.90
CA SER A 290 22.39 15.95 -22.20
C SER A 290 21.15 16.75 -22.63
N ARG A 291 20.01 16.58 -21.94
CA ARG A 291 18.74 17.19 -22.34
C ARG A 291 18.83 18.72 -22.33
N SER A 292 18.35 19.35 -23.40
CA SER A 292 18.14 20.80 -23.39
C SER A 292 16.88 21.11 -22.58
N LEU A 293 17.01 22.00 -21.59
CA LEU A 293 15.87 22.65 -20.95
C LEU A 293 15.46 23.83 -21.85
N THR A 294 14.85 23.53 -22.99
CA THR A 294 14.14 24.56 -23.77
C THR A 294 12.90 25.03 -23.04
#